data_AF-A0A1Q3E5E2-F1
#
_entry.id   AF-A0A1Q3E5E2-F1
#
_cell.length_a   1.000
_cell.length_b   1.000
_cell.length_c   1.000
_cell.angle_alpha   90.00
_cell.angle_beta   90.00
_cell.angle_gamma   90.00
#
_symmetry.space_group_name_H-M   'P 1'
#
loop_
_entity.id
_entity.type
_entity.pdbx_description
1 polymer ?
#
loop_
_entity_poly.entity_id
_entity_poly.type
_entity_poly.pdbx_seq_one_letter_code
_entity_poly.pdbx_strand_id
1 'polypeptide(L)'
;MDTIEHSDFQKHAKLEAEYQTRFLRWSKLRTIVERWEQSQNHFPLDDARKAKLQSLKAQVEDAQKQLDAAHARRAENGNSSLTPLLTSVENQETKIQELQRLSNELDLKLVEAAALKKEAENKPLTSAERVVSNDADTETRPNSSKRRRTDAGYEDSAAASLARTKEEISGLHVTLREVLERVSIVENNIASQETEVREVMQAYHAQGEAGESSIVSPLEARTSHMQEQMDDIAMNLTELSEWIAELYIDNSSIDERHKDMIAKKEGEEAEIRVLLARVEEHEKSRAKDRNEIEALSAALTAYYEKPVSPPSSPFDPETVVLDMEEQIKELVRNAIKPHVEETRTTLSEDLQKYDSELYRSLWKKLSMTNQVIAAVSEATTRPPT
;
A
#
# COMPACT_ATOMS: atom_id res chain seq x y z
N MET A 1 17.85 -35.89 -36.16
CA MET A 1 17.06 -34.64 -36.14
C MET A 1 16.95 -34.08 -34.73
N ASP A 2 16.97 -34.93 -33.71
CA ASP A 2 16.84 -34.57 -32.28
C ASP A 2 17.88 -33.60 -31.71
N THR A 3 19.07 -33.47 -32.32
CA THR A 3 20.11 -32.57 -31.82
C THR A 3 19.89 -31.09 -32.16
N ILE A 4 19.07 -30.79 -33.19
CA ILE A 4 18.80 -29.41 -33.61
C ILE A 4 17.72 -28.79 -32.72
N GLU A 5 16.66 -29.51 -32.42
CA GLU A 5 15.56 -29.05 -31.55
C GLU A 5 16.02 -28.76 -30.11
N HIS A 6 16.95 -29.59 -29.59
CA HIS A 6 17.50 -29.36 -28.26
C HIS A 6 18.35 -28.08 -28.18
N SER A 7 19.04 -27.71 -29.26
CA SER A 7 19.88 -26.50 -29.32
C SER A 7 19.03 -25.24 -29.29
N ASP A 8 17.91 -25.22 -30.02
CA ASP A 8 17.06 -24.05 -30.10
C ASP A 8 16.24 -23.84 -28.81
N PHE A 9 15.77 -24.93 -28.18
CA PHE A 9 15.16 -24.86 -26.86
C PHE A 9 16.09 -24.24 -25.81
N GLN A 10 17.38 -24.64 -25.79
CA GLN A 10 18.36 -24.06 -24.87
C GLN A 10 18.63 -22.57 -25.14
N LYS A 11 18.58 -22.12 -26.40
CA LYS A 11 18.73 -20.70 -26.73
C LYS A 11 17.52 -19.89 -26.26
N HIS A 12 16.31 -20.40 -26.47
CA HIS A 12 15.09 -19.75 -25.98
C HIS A 12 15.07 -19.63 -24.46
N ALA A 13 15.40 -20.72 -23.74
CA ALA A 13 15.47 -20.68 -22.28
C ALA A 13 16.47 -19.65 -21.74
N LYS A 14 17.60 -19.46 -22.45
CA LYS A 14 18.60 -18.43 -22.09
C LYS A 14 18.10 -17.01 -22.35
N LEU A 15 17.43 -16.77 -23.48
CA LEU A 15 16.84 -15.47 -23.80
C LEU A 15 15.72 -15.11 -22.82
N GLU A 16 14.90 -16.09 -22.44
CA GLU A 16 13.85 -15.91 -21.43
C GLU A 16 14.45 -15.54 -20.08
N ALA A 17 15.45 -16.29 -19.61
CA ALA A 17 16.13 -16.00 -18.35
C ALA A 17 16.79 -14.60 -18.36
N GLU A 18 17.38 -14.18 -19.49
CA GLU A 18 17.94 -12.84 -19.65
C GLU A 18 16.87 -11.75 -19.56
N TYR A 19 15.73 -11.94 -20.24
CA TYR A 19 14.59 -11.02 -20.18
C TYR A 19 14.05 -10.89 -18.76
N GLN A 20 13.75 -12.02 -18.09
CA GLN A 20 13.23 -12.05 -16.72
C GLN A 20 14.18 -11.35 -15.73
N THR A 21 15.48 -11.58 -15.86
CA THR A 21 16.49 -10.92 -15.01
C THR A 21 16.49 -9.40 -15.19
N ARG A 22 16.38 -8.91 -16.44
CA ARG A 22 16.33 -7.48 -16.75
C ARG A 22 15.02 -6.86 -16.29
N PHE A 23 13.91 -7.56 -16.47
CA PHE A 23 12.58 -7.15 -16.00
C PHE A 23 12.55 -6.94 -14.48
N LEU A 24 13.07 -7.91 -13.73
CA LEU A 24 13.12 -7.84 -12.27
C LEU A 24 13.99 -6.66 -11.77
N ARG A 25 15.13 -6.41 -12.45
CA ARG A 25 16.00 -5.26 -12.14
C ARG A 25 15.30 -3.93 -12.41
N TRP A 26 14.66 -3.79 -13.57
CA TRP A 26 13.92 -2.60 -13.95
C TRP A 26 12.78 -2.33 -12.97
N SER A 27 11.94 -3.33 -12.70
CA SER A 27 10.81 -3.24 -11.78
C SER A 27 11.25 -2.76 -10.39
N LYS A 28 12.32 -3.36 -9.83
CA LYS A 28 12.87 -2.96 -8.53
C LYS A 28 13.35 -1.50 -8.51
N LEU A 29 14.06 -1.06 -9.55
CA LEU A 29 14.54 0.33 -9.64
C LEU A 29 13.37 1.31 -9.77
N ARG A 30 12.35 0.96 -10.56
CA ARG A 30 11.15 1.77 -10.76
C ARG A 30 10.38 1.97 -9.45
N THR A 31 10.14 0.89 -8.68
CA THR A 31 9.47 0.98 -7.37
C THR A 31 10.24 1.87 -6.38
N ILE A 32 11.58 1.83 -6.41
CA ILE A 32 12.40 2.70 -5.56
C ILE A 32 12.22 4.17 -5.96
N VAL A 33 12.24 4.49 -7.25
CA VAL A 33 12.03 5.85 -7.74
C VAL A 33 10.63 6.36 -7.40
N GLU A 34 9.59 5.58 -7.66
CA GLU A 34 8.20 5.95 -7.36
C GLU A 34 7.98 6.24 -5.87
N ARG A 35 8.55 5.40 -4.98
CA ARG A 35 8.51 5.64 -3.53
C ARG A 35 9.20 6.96 -3.15
N TRP A 36 10.33 7.28 -3.79
CA TRP A 36 11.04 8.53 -3.54
C TRP A 36 10.25 9.74 -4.04
N GLU A 37 9.63 9.66 -5.20
CA GLU A 37 8.77 10.73 -5.75
C GLU A 37 7.55 10.98 -4.88
N GLN A 38 6.90 9.92 -4.39
CA GLN A 38 5.80 10.05 -3.42
C GLN A 38 6.26 10.73 -2.12
N SER A 39 7.46 10.40 -1.62
CA SER A 39 8.00 11.03 -0.41
C SER A 39 8.33 12.52 -0.59
N GLN A 40 8.69 12.94 -1.81
CA GLN A 40 8.99 14.34 -2.13
C GLN A 40 7.77 15.26 -1.98
N ASN A 41 6.56 14.74 -2.20
CA ASN A 41 5.33 15.50 -2.01
C ASN A 41 5.07 15.87 -0.54
N HIS A 42 5.65 15.11 0.40
CA HIS A 42 5.48 15.33 1.83
C HIS A 42 6.67 16.05 2.48
N PHE A 43 7.88 15.84 1.96
CA PHE A 43 9.10 16.44 2.51
C PHE A 43 10.02 16.95 1.39
N PRO A 44 10.38 18.25 1.39
CA PRO A 44 11.33 18.77 0.42
C PRO A 44 12.69 18.06 0.57
N LEU A 45 13.23 17.56 -0.54
CA LEU A 45 14.49 16.82 -0.58
C LEU A 45 15.69 17.76 -0.53
N ASP A 46 16.72 17.40 0.24
CA ASP A 46 18.04 18.03 0.17
C ASP A 46 18.69 17.84 -1.21
N ASP A 47 19.60 18.72 -1.61
CA ASP A 47 20.23 18.68 -2.93
C ASP A 47 21.03 17.39 -3.19
N ALA A 48 21.64 16.82 -2.15
CA ALA A 48 22.30 15.52 -2.22
C ALA A 48 21.31 14.38 -2.53
N ARG A 49 20.09 14.45 -1.98
CA ARG A 49 19.03 13.46 -2.24
C ARG A 49 18.41 13.66 -3.62
N LYS A 50 18.26 14.90 -4.09
CA LYS A 50 17.84 15.20 -5.47
C LYS A 50 18.82 14.64 -6.50
N ALA A 51 20.12 14.82 -6.28
CA ALA A 51 21.16 14.25 -7.15
C ALA A 51 21.10 12.72 -7.20
N LYS A 52 20.87 12.07 -6.04
CA LYS A 52 20.69 10.62 -5.96
C LYS A 52 19.42 10.15 -6.69
N LEU A 53 18.31 10.88 -6.57
CA LEU A 53 17.07 10.60 -7.29
C LEU A 53 17.28 10.71 -8.81
N GLN A 54 17.98 11.75 -9.28
CA GLN A 54 18.33 11.89 -10.69
C GLN A 54 19.19 10.74 -11.20
N SER A 55 20.17 10.29 -10.41
CA SER A 55 20.98 9.12 -10.74
C SER A 55 20.15 7.84 -10.83
N LEU A 56 19.20 7.62 -9.91
CA LEU A 56 18.28 6.48 -9.95
C LEU A 56 17.35 6.53 -11.17
N LYS A 57 16.84 7.71 -11.54
CA LYS A 57 16.05 7.89 -12.77
C LYS A 57 16.85 7.51 -14.02
N ALA A 58 18.10 7.95 -14.12
CA ALA A 58 18.97 7.57 -15.22
C ALA A 58 19.22 6.04 -15.26
N GLN A 59 19.35 5.39 -14.09
CA GLN A 59 19.47 3.93 -14.01
C GLN A 59 18.19 3.19 -14.41
N VAL A 60 17.01 3.74 -14.10
CA VAL A 60 15.72 3.19 -14.57
C VAL A 60 15.64 3.28 -16.09
N GLU A 61 16.03 4.41 -16.68
CA GLU A 61 16.01 4.60 -18.14
C GLU A 61 16.98 3.64 -18.85
N ASP A 62 18.19 3.45 -18.31
CA ASP A 62 19.15 2.46 -18.83
C ASP A 62 18.63 1.02 -18.70
N ALA A 63 18.02 0.68 -17.55
CA ALA A 63 17.41 -0.63 -17.33
C ALA A 63 16.22 -0.88 -18.26
N GLN A 64 15.40 0.13 -18.57
CA GLN A 64 14.33 0.06 -19.55
C GLN A 64 14.88 -0.23 -20.94
N LYS A 65 15.90 0.53 -21.40
CA LYS A 65 16.56 0.28 -22.69
C LYS A 65 17.12 -1.13 -22.80
N GLN A 66 17.68 -1.64 -21.69
CA GLN A 66 18.17 -3.02 -21.61
C GLN A 66 17.04 -4.04 -21.70
N LEU A 67 15.90 -3.79 -21.06
CA LEU A 67 14.71 -4.64 -21.15
C LEU A 67 14.15 -4.66 -22.56
N ASP A 68 13.98 -3.49 -23.19
CA ASP A 68 13.48 -3.36 -24.55
C ASP A 68 14.39 -4.07 -25.56
N ALA A 69 15.71 -3.95 -25.40
CA ALA A 69 16.66 -4.67 -26.23
C ALA A 69 16.60 -6.20 -26.04
N ALA A 70 16.34 -6.68 -24.82
CA ALA A 70 16.16 -8.11 -24.57
C ALA A 70 14.82 -8.62 -25.12
N HIS A 71 13.76 -7.82 -25.03
CA HIS A 71 12.47 -8.09 -25.65
C HIS A 71 12.60 -8.19 -27.17
N ALA A 72 13.28 -7.23 -27.81
CA ALA A 72 13.55 -7.27 -29.25
C ALA A 72 14.31 -8.54 -29.67
N ARG A 73 15.34 -8.95 -28.92
CA ARG A 73 16.05 -10.21 -29.18
C ARG A 73 15.17 -11.44 -28.99
N ARG A 74 14.26 -11.43 -28.01
CA ARG A 74 13.30 -12.51 -27.79
C ARG A 74 12.34 -12.60 -28.98
N ALA A 75 11.82 -11.48 -29.46
CA ALA A 75 10.94 -11.41 -30.62
C ALA A 75 11.64 -11.85 -31.91
N GLU A 76 12.87 -11.38 -32.17
CA GLU A 76 13.66 -11.76 -33.36
C GLU A 76 14.01 -13.25 -33.41
N ASN A 77 14.21 -13.89 -32.27
CA ASN A 77 14.54 -15.31 -32.18
C ASN A 77 13.31 -16.21 -31.96
N GLY A 78 12.13 -15.63 -31.74
CA GLY A 78 10.87 -16.26 -31.28
C GLY A 78 10.05 -17.07 -32.29
N ASN A 79 10.46 -17.14 -33.57
CA ASN A 79 9.62 -17.65 -34.67
C ASN A 79 9.41 -19.18 -34.74
N SER A 80 9.57 -19.91 -33.64
CA SER A 80 9.44 -21.38 -33.58
C SER A 80 8.23 -21.80 -32.74
N SER A 81 7.16 -22.23 -33.43
CA SER A 81 5.96 -22.98 -32.98
C SER A 81 5.03 -22.45 -31.88
N LEU A 82 5.36 -21.42 -31.10
CA LEU A 82 4.44 -20.78 -30.13
C LEU A 82 3.76 -19.49 -30.65
N THR A 83 3.94 -19.19 -31.94
CA THR A 83 3.58 -17.94 -32.60
C THR A 83 2.14 -17.45 -32.42
N PRO A 84 1.07 -18.26 -32.37
CA PRO A 84 -0.29 -17.73 -32.20
C PRO A 84 -0.55 -17.20 -30.77
N LEU A 85 -0.02 -17.90 -29.77
CA LEU A 85 -0.23 -17.55 -28.37
C LEU A 85 0.68 -16.38 -27.96
N LEU A 86 1.93 -16.38 -28.45
CA LEU A 86 2.86 -15.26 -28.27
C LEU A 86 2.43 -14.02 -29.03
N THR A 87 1.92 -14.13 -30.27
CA THR A 87 1.34 -12.96 -30.97
C THR A 87 0.07 -12.45 -30.30
N SER A 88 -0.74 -13.33 -29.69
CA SER A 88 -1.87 -12.91 -28.85
C SER A 88 -1.40 -12.15 -27.61
N VAL A 89 -0.34 -12.62 -26.95
CA VAL A 89 0.27 -11.94 -25.79
C VAL A 89 0.96 -10.63 -26.20
N GLU A 90 1.66 -10.58 -27.33
CA GLU A 90 2.27 -9.37 -27.89
C GLU A 90 1.21 -8.35 -28.33
N ASN A 91 0.08 -8.80 -28.86
CA ASN A 91 -1.07 -7.95 -29.15
C ASN A 91 -1.71 -7.42 -27.85
N GLN A 92 -1.74 -8.21 -26.78
CA GLN A 92 -2.18 -7.74 -25.48
C GLN A 92 -1.19 -6.74 -24.86
N GLU A 93 0.12 -6.96 -25.02
CA GLU A 93 1.15 -6.11 -24.44
C GLU A 93 1.24 -4.76 -25.17
N THR A 94 1.10 -4.73 -26.49
CA THR A 94 0.94 -3.49 -27.26
C THR A 94 -0.34 -2.74 -26.87
N LYS A 95 -1.45 -3.45 -26.62
CA LYS A 95 -2.70 -2.87 -26.12
C LYS A 95 -2.53 -2.31 -24.69
N ILE A 96 -1.76 -2.97 -23.84
CA ILE A 96 -1.41 -2.48 -22.49
C ILE A 96 -0.56 -1.21 -22.59
N GLN A 97 0.43 -1.16 -23.49
CA GLN A 97 1.24 0.04 -23.73
C GLN A 97 0.40 1.20 -24.27
N GLU A 98 -0.54 0.93 -25.16
CA GLU A 98 -1.48 1.94 -25.67
C GLU A 98 -2.42 2.45 -24.57
N LEU A 99 -2.93 1.57 -23.72
CA LEU A 99 -3.73 1.94 -22.55
C LEU A 99 -2.92 2.78 -21.56
N GLN A 100 -1.66 2.44 -21.31
CA GLN A 100 -0.76 3.26 -20.49
C GLN A 100 -0.50 4.63 -21.11
N ARG A 101 -0.30 4.69 -22.44
CA ARG A 101 -0.15 5.97 -23.16
C ARG A 101 -1.40 6.84 -23.02
N LEU A 102 -2.58 6.26 -23.21
CA LEU A 102 -3.86 6.94 -23.07
C LEU A 102 -4.12 7.37 -21.62
N SER A 103 -3.74 6.56 -20.63
CA SER A 103 -3.82 6.92 -19.22
C SER A 103 -2.95 8.14 -18.90
N ASN A 104 -1.69 8.13 -19.35
CA ASN A 104 -0.78 9.25 -19.15
C ASN A 104 -1.27 10.53 -19.86
N GLU A 105 -1.86 10.38 -21.06
CA GLU A 105 -2.45 11.50 -21.80
C GLU A 105 -3.67 12.08 -21.06
N LEU A 106 -4.50 11.22 -20.47
CA LEU A 106 -5.64 11.61 -19.65
C LEU A 106 -5.20 12.35 -18.38
N ASP A 107 -4.18 11.86 -17.67
CA ASP A 107 -3.62 12.54 -16.50
C ASP A 107 -3.09 13.93 -16.84
N LEU A 108 -2.40 14.06 -17.99
CA LEU A 108 -1.91 15.34 -18.48
C LEU A 108 -3.06 16.31 -18.79
N LYS A 109 -4.14 15.81 -19.39
CA LYS A 109 -5.37 16.59 -19.65
C LYS A 109 -6.12 16.98 -18.37
N LEU A 110 -6.10 16.14 -17.34
CA LEU A 110 -6.67 16.48 -16.03
C LEU A 110 -5.88 17.61 -15.35
N VAL A 111 -4.55 17.58 -15.44
CA VAL A 111 -3.70 18.68 -14.96
C VAL A 111 -3.97 19.98 -15.73
N GLU A 112 -4.09 19.91 -17.05
CA GLU A 112 -4.42 21.06 -17.91
C GLU A 112 -5.80 21.64 -17.55
N ALA A 113 -6.83 20.80 -17.38
CA ALA A 113 -8.16 21.22 -16.97
C ALA A 113 -8.16 21.86 -15.57
N ALA A 114 -7.39 21.31 -14.63
CA ALA A 114 -7.23 21.89 -13.29
C ALA A 114 -6.53 23.26 -13.33
N ALA A 115 -5.56 23.45 -14.23
CA ALA A 115 -4.90 24.74 -14.44
C ALA A 115 -5.87 25.78 -15.04
N LEU A 116 -6.65 25.40 -16.07
CA LEU A 116 -7.66 26.28 -16.67
C LEU A 116 -8.76 26.67 -15.68
N LYS A 117 -9.16 25.75 -14.80
CA LYS A 117 -10.11 26.04 -13.72
C LYS A 117 -9.56 27.09 -12.75
N LYS A 118 -8.30 26.95 -12.33
CA LYS A 118 -7.62 27.96 -11.49
C LYS A 118 -7.46 29.30 -12.20
N GLU A 119 -7.23 29.31 -13.51
CA GLU A 119 -7.15 30.53 -14.30
C GLU A 119 -8.52 31.23 -14.40
N ALA A 120 -9.61 30.47 -14.58
CA ALA A 120 -10.97 31.00 -14.58
C ALA A 120 -11.39 31.56 -13.21
N GLU A 121 -11.01 30.90 -12.11
CA GLU A 121 -11.27 31.36 -10.73
C GLU A 121 -10.47 32.62 -10.38
N ASN A 122 -9.26 32.78 -10.93
CA ASN A 122 -8.39 33.93 -10.70
C ASN A 122 -8.64 35.10 -11.65
N LYS A 123 -9.51 34.96 -12.64
CA LYS A 123 -9.88 36.05 -13.55
C LYS A 123 -11.01 36.85 -12.91
N PRO A 124 -10.76 38.05 -12.34
CA PRO A 124 -11.83 38.88 -11.81
C PRO A 124 -12.78 39.22 -12.97
N LEU A 125 -14.08 39.05 -12.74
CA LEU A 125 -15.15 39.50 -13.64
C LEU A 125 -15.04 41.01 -13.84
N THR A 126 -14.23 41.44 -14.80
CA THR A 126 -14.22 42.81 -15.30
C THR A 126 -15.37 42.97 -16.27
N SER A 127 -16.46 43.54 -15.76
CA SER A 127 -17.21 44.64 -16.36
C SER A 127 -17.66 44.50 -17.83
N ALA A 128 -18.89 44.02 -17.99
CA ALA A 128 -19.89 44.53 -18.93
C ALA A 128 -21.24 44.32 -18.20
N GLU A 129 -22.14 45.28 -18.00
CA GLU A 129 -22.48 46.47 -18.76
C GLU A 129 -23.32 47.35 -17.81
N ARG A 130 -22.79 48.50 -17.39
CA ARG A 130 -23.53 49.49 -16.59
C ARG A 130 -23.98 50.59 -17.53
N VAL A 131 -25.20 50.45 -18.05
CA VAL A 131 -25.94 51.54 -18.69
C VAL A 131 -26.24 52.60 -17.64
N VAL A 132 -25.91 53.83 -18.01
CA VAL A 132 -26.09 55.10 -17.33
C VAL A 132 -27.51 55.31 -16.82
N SER A 133 -27.66 55.78 -15.58
CA SER A 133 -28.67 56.78 -15.16
C SER A 133 -28.35 57.28 -13.75
N ASN A 134 -28.42 58.60 -13.60
CA ASN A 134 -28.21 59.41 -12.40
C ASN A 134 -29.24 59.03 -11.29
N ASP A 135 -29.11 59.35 -10.01
CA ASP A 135 -29.00 60.69 -9.42
C ASP A 135 -28.90 60.58 -7.87
N ALA A 136 -28.37 61.64 -7.25
CA ALA A 136 -28.66 62.16 -5.90
C ALA A 136 -28.27 61.36 -4.62
N ASP A 137 -27.31 61.97 -3.91
CA ASP A 137 -27.35 62.34 -2.49
C ASP A 137 -27.88 61.33 -1.46
N THR A 138 -26.99 60.81 -0.59
CA THR A 138 -27.01 61.17 0.84
C THR A 138 -25.79 60.63 1.59
N GLU A 139 -25.29 61.48 2.48
CA GLU A 139 -24.23 61.25 3.47
C GLU A 139 -24.54 60.09 4.44
N THR A 140 -23.51 59.54 5.09
CA THR A 140 -23.33 59.48 6.57
C THR A 140 -22.59 58.21 7.05
N ARG A 141 -21.30 58.39 7.35
CA ARG A 141 -20.45 57.80 8.42
C ARG A 141 -20.30 56.28 8.68
N PRO A 142 -19.17 55.88 9.31
CA PRO A 142 -18.68 54.51 9.42
C PRO A 142 -19.09 53.84 10.75
N ASN A 143 -19.19 52.51 10.79
CA ASN A 143 -19.08 51.81 12.07
C ASN A 143 -18.59 50.36 11.98
N SER A 144 -17.70 50.06 12.92
CA SER A 144 -17.11 48.77 13.23
C SER A 144 -18.15 47.71 13.64
N SER A 145 -17.92 46.45 13.28
CA SER A 145 -18.48 45.32 14.03
C SER A 145 -17.59 44.08 13.94
N LYS A 146 -16.87 43.82 15.04
CA LYS A 146 -16.37 42.51 15.44
C LYS A 146 -17.53 41.51 15.46
N ARG A 147 -17.45 40.43 14.69
CA ARG A 147 -18.11 39.16 15.02
C ARG A 147 -17.15 37.98 14.77
N ARG A 148 -16.97 37.24 15.86
CA ARG A 148 -16.28 35.97 16.02
C ARG A 148 -17.32 34.86 15.83
N ARG A 149 -17.06 33.85 15.00
CA ARG A 149 -17.61 32.47 15.00
C ARG A 149 -16.90 31.70 13.87
N THR A 150 -15.95 30.80 14.15
CA THR A 150 -16.14 29.36 14.37
C THR A 150 -17.05 28.71 13.32
N ASP A 151 -16.48 28.36 12.18
CA ASP A 151 -16.82 27.13 11.44
C ASP A 151 -15.77 26.92 10.34
N ALA A 152 -14.73 26.15 10.66
CA ALA A 152 -13.75 25.68 9.71
C ALA A 152 -13.47 24.23 10.06
N GLY A 153 -13.95 23.32 9.24
CA GLY A 153 -13.59 21.91 9.31
C GLY A 153 -14.78 20.95 9.29
N TYR A 154 -15.54 20.91 8.19
CA TYR A 154 -16.36 19.72 7.88
C TYR A 154 -16.62 19.49 6.38
N GLU A 155 -15.84 20.09 5.46
CA GLU A 155 -16.01 19.85 4.01
C GLU A 155 -15.04 18.81 3.42
N ASP A 156 -13.91 18.51 4.08
CA ASP A 156 -12.92 17.55 3.54
C ASP A 156 -13.32 16.07 3.70
N SER A 157 -14.22 15.74 4.63
CA SER A 157 -14.65 14.35 4.84
C SER A 157 -15.66 13.89 3.78
N ALA A 158 -16.56 14.78 3.34
CA ALA A 158 -17.53 14.48 2.31
C ALA A 158 -16.86 14.30 0.93
N ALA A 159 -15.88 15.16 0.60
CA ALA A 159 -15.12 15.09 -0.64
C ALA A 159 -14.27 13.81 -0.75
N ALA A 160 -13.65 13.37 0.35
CA ALA A 160 -12.89 12.12 0.38
C ALA A 160 -13.78 10.87 0.22
N SER A 161 -15.01 10.87 0.80
CA SER A 161 -15.96 9.77 0.60
C SER A 161 -16.51 9.73 -0.84
N LEU A 162 -16.74 10.90 -1.45
CA LEU A 162 -17.20 11.00 -2.83
C LEU A 162 -16.13 10.52 -3.82
N ALA A 163 -14.85 10.78 -3.53
CA ALA A 163 -13.74 10.29 -4.34
C ALA A 163 -13.62 8.76 -4.32
N ARG A 164 -13.77 8.13 -3.14
CA ARG A 164 -13.76 6.66 -3.01
C ARG A 164 -14.93 6.00 -3.71
N THR A 165 -16.14 6.52 -3.52
CA THR A 165 -17.33 5.98 -4.22
C THR A 165 -17.22 6.14 -5.74
N LYS A 166 -16.59 7.22 -6.23
CA LYS A 166 -16.34 7.42 -7.66
C LYS A 166 -15.31 6.43 -8.21
N GLU A 167 -14.29 6.10 -7.43
CA GLU A 167 -13.29 5.09 -7.79
C GLU A 167 -13.91 3.69 -7.85
N GLU A 168 -14.72 3.32 -6.85
CA GLU A 168 -15.48 2.04 -6.84
C GLU A 168 -16.45 1.95 -8.03
N ILE A 169 -17.19 3.02 -8.34
CA ILE A 169 -18.08 3.07 -9.51
C ILE A 169 -17.29 2.93 -10.82
N SER A 170 -16.11 3.55 -10.90
CA SER A 170 -15.26 3.42 -12.08
C SER A 170 -14.71 2.00 -12.26
N GLY A 171 -14.35 1.33 -11.16
CA GLY A 171 -13.95 -0.08 -11.16
C GLY A 171 -15.07 -1.00 -11.61
N LEU A 172 -16.29 -0.78 -11.13
CA LEU A 172 -17.49 -1.51 -11.57
C LEU A 172 -17.81 -1.29 -13.06
N HIS A 173 -17.56 -0.10 -13.59
CA HIS A 173 -17.74 0.16 -15.04
C HIS A 173 -16.71 -0.58 -15.90
N VAL A 174 -15.49 -0.78 -15.42
CA VAL A 174 -14.46 -1.56 -16.13
C VAL A 174 -14.84 -3.04 -16.15
N THR A 175 -15.23 -3.61 -15.01
CA THR A 175 -15.64 -5.03 -14.95
C THR A 175 -16.91 -5.29 -15.75
N LEU A 176 -17.89 -4.37 -15.73
CA LEU A 176 -19.10 -4.49 -16.56
C LEU A 176 -18.77 -4.46 -18.06
N ARG A 177 -17.82 -3.63 -18.49
CA ARG A 177 -17.37 -3.58 -19.88
C ARG A 177 -16.70 -4.88 -20.30
N GLU A 178 -15.85 -5.44 -19.44
CA GLU A 178 -15.17 -6.71 -19.69
C GLU A 178 -16.17 -7.87 -19.80
N VAL A 179 -17.18 -7.91 -18.93
CA VAL A 179 -18.27 -8.90 -19.03
C VAL A 179 -19.06 -8.73 -20.33
N LEU A 180 -19.39 -7.51 -20.73
CA LEU A 180 -20.10 -7.24 -21.99
C LEU A 180 -19.28 -7.67 -23.22
N GLU A 181 -17.96 -7.47 -23.20
CA GLU A 181 -17.06 -7.92 -24.27
C GLU A 181 -17.02 -9.45 -24.35
N ARG A 182 -16.92 -10.14 -23.20
CA ARG A 182 -16.97 -11.61 -23.15
C ARG A 182 -18.32 -12.18 -23.61
N VAL A 183 -19.43 -11.55 -23.24
CA VAL A 183 -20.78 -11.95 -23.71
C VAL A 183 -20.90 -11.80 -25.23
N SER A 184 -20.42 -10.68 -25.79
CA SER A 184 -20.42 -10.45 -27.24
C SER A 184 -19.59 -11.49 -28.01
N ILE A 185 -18.44 -11.90 -27.47
CA ILE A 185 -17.61 -12.96 -28.06
C ILE A 185 -18.37 -14.30 -28.05
N VAL A 186 -19.00 -14.64 -26.94
CA VAL A 186 -19.78 -15.89 -26.82
C VAL A 186 -20.99 -15.88 -27.74
N GLU A 187 -21.72 -14.77 -27.84
CA GLU A 187 -22.86 -14.62 -28.76
C GLU A 187 -22.43 -14.80 -30.22
N ASN A 188 -21.30 -14.21 -30.62
CA ASN A 188 -20.75 -14.41 -31.97
C ASN A 188 -20.35 -15.87 -32.22
N ASN A 189 -19.75 -16.55 -31.24
CA ASN A 189 -19.40 -17.96 -31.36
C ASN A 189 -20.64 -18.86 -31.49
N ILE A 190 -21.69 -18.60 -30.71
CA ILE A 190 -22.96 -19.32 -30.81
C ILE A 190 -23.59 -19.09 -32.18
N ALA A 191 -23.65 -17.83 -32.65
CA ALA A 191 -24.20 -17.52 -33.97
C ALA A 191 -23.43 -18.23 -35.09
N SER A 192 -22.09 -18.30 -34.99
CA SER A 192 -21.25 -19.04 -35.93
C SER A 192 -21.54 -20.54 -35.91
N GLN A 193 -21.68 -21.14 -34.73
CA GLN A 193 -22.02 -22.55 -34.59
C GLN A 193 -23.43 -22.86 -35.12
N GLU A 194 -24.41 -21.99 -34.89
CA GLU A 194 -25.76 -22.14 -35.43
C GLU A 194 -25.77 -22.09 -36.96
N THR A 195 -24.97 -21.20 -37.57
CA THR A 195 -24.82 -21.16 -39.03
C THR A 195 -24.19 -22.45 -39.57
N GLU A 196 -23.15 -22.95 -38.92
CA GLU A 196 -22.49 -24.19 -39.34
C GLU A 196 -23.41 -25.41 -39.21
N VAL A 197 -24.16 -25.53 -38.10
CA VAL A 197 -25.16 -26.61 -37.92
C VAL A 197 -26.24 -26.52 -38.99
N ARG A 198 -26.72 -25.31 -39.31
CA ARG A 198 -27.73 -25.10 -40.35
C ARG A 198 -27.21 -25.52 -41.73
N GLU A 199 -25.97 -25.18 -42.07
CA GLU A 199 -25.33 -25.59 -43.32
C GLU A 199 -25.17 -27.11 -43.41
N VAL A 200 -24.74 -27.78 -42.32
CA VAL A 200 -24.62 -29.23 -42.29
C VAL A 200 -25.99 -29.92 -42.40
N MET A 201 -27.04 -29.39 -41.74
CA MET A 201 -28.40 -29.91 -41.89
C MET A 201 -28.93 -29.72 -43.32
N GLN A 202 -28.65 -28.59 -43.96
CA GLN A 202 -29.02 -28.36 -45.36
C GLN A 202 -28.27 -29.30 -46.32
N ALA A 203 -26.98 -29.53 -46.09
CA ALA A 203 -26.20 -30.51 -46.85
C ALA A 203 -26.73 -31.94 -46.67
N TYR A 204 -27.16 -32.30 -45.45
CA TYR A 204 -27.79 -33.58 -45.16
C TYR A 204 -29.14 -33.76 -45.87
N HIS A 205 -29.99 -32.73 -45.87
CA HIS A 205 -31.25 -32.75 -46.61
C HIS A 205 -31.04 -32.82 -48.13
N ALA A 206 -30.02 -32.13 -48.67
CA ALA A 206 -29.68 -32.19 -50.09
C ALA A 206 -29.09 -33.56 -50.51
N GLN A 207 -28.40 -34.27 -49.61
CA GLN A 207 -27.86 -35.61 -49.87
C GLN A 207 -28.86 -36.74 -49.57
N GLY A 208 -29.83 -36.55 -48.68
CA GLY A 208 -30.89 -37.52 -48.38
C GLY A 208 -31.82 -37.80 -49.56
N GLU A 209 -31.93 -36.87 -50.52
CA GLU A 209 -32.65 -37.11 -51.79
C GLU A 209 -31.83 -37.93 -52.81
N ALA A 210 -30.54 -38.18 -52.55
CA ALA A 210 -29.59 -38.86 -53.43
C ALA A 210 -29.02 -40.15 -52.82
N GLY A 211 -29.88 -41.07 -52.38
CA GLY A 211 -29.55 -42.50 -52.24
C GLY A 211 -28.75 -42.94 -51.01
N GLU A 212 -29.41 -43.69 -50.13
CA GLU A 212 -28.85 -44.40 -48.98
C GLU A 212 -27.84 -45.49 -49.40
N SER A 213 -26.54 -45.19 -49.34
CA SER A 213 -25.56 -46.20 -48.92
C SER A 213 -24.24 -45.53 -48.52
N SER A 214 -23.79 -45.76 -47.28
CA SER A 214 -22.51 -45.30 -46.69
C SER A 214 -22.52 -43.98 -45.88
N ILE A 215 -23.50 -43.78 -44.99
CA ILE A 215 -23.65 -42.56 -44.16
C ILE A 215 -23.01 -42.69 -42.76
N VAL A 216 -22.47 -43.85 -42.36
CA VAL A 216 -21.98 -44.06 -40.98
C VAL A 216 -20.65 -43.34 -40.69
N SER A 217 -19.79 -43.13 -41.70
CA SER A 217 -18.42 -42.62 -41.48
C SER A 217 -18.30 -41.12 -41.11
N PRO A 218 -19.06 -40.17 -41.69
CA PRO A 218 -18.93 -38.75 -41.36
C PRO A 218 -19.56 -38.37 -40.01
N LEU A 219 -20.65 -39.05 -39.64
CA LEU A 219 -21.35 -38.78 -38.38
C LEU A 219 -20.51 -39.23 -37.18
N GLU A 220 -19.82 -40.37 -37.30
CA GLU A 220 -18.92 -40.91 -36.28
C GLU A 220 -17.69 -40.01 -36.08
N ALA A 221 -17.11 -39.49 -37.18
CA ALA A 221 -16.05 -38.50 -37.12
C ALA A 221 -16.50 -37.20 -36.42
N ARG A 222 -17.74 -36.74 -36.68
CA ARG A 222 -18.31 -35.56 -36.01
C ARG A 222 -18.60 -35.80 -34.54
N THR A 223 -19.12 -36.97 -34.16
CA THR A 223 -19.32 -37.31 -32.75
C THR A 223 -17.99 -37.40 -32.01
N SER A 224 -16.95 -37.93 -32.65
CA SER A 224 -15.59 -37.95 -32.08
C SER A 224 -15.03 -36.54 -31.90
N HIS A 225 -15.20 -35.65 -32.88
CA HIS A 225 -14.75 -34.26 -32.77
C HIS A 225 -15.51 -33.48 -31.69
N MET A 226 -16.83 -33.67 -31.59
CA MET A 226 -17.64 -33.05 -30.56
C MET A 226 -17.28 -33.57 -29.16
N GLN A 227 -16.92 -34.86 -29.06
CA GLN A 227 -16.42 -35.44 -27.81
C GLN A 227 -15.07 -34.83 -27.40
N GLU A 228 -14.14 -34.65 -28.34
CA GLU A 228 -12.87 -33.97 -28.11
C GLU A 228 -13.08 -32.52 -27.64
N GLN A 229 -13.99 -31.77 -28.29
CA GLN A 229 -14.37 -30.43 -27.83
C GLN A 229 -14.99 -30.44 -26.43
N MET A 230 -15.81 -31.44 -26.10
CA MET A 230 -16.38 -31.59 -24.77
C MET A 230 -15.30 -31.87 -23.71
N ASP A 231 -14.32 -32.70 -24.03
CA ASP A 231 -13.21 -33.01 -23.15
C ASP A 231 -12.31 -31.77 -22.93
N ASP A 232 -12.06 -30.98 -23.97
CA ASP A 232 -11.36 -29.69 -23.88
C ASP A 232 -12.12 -28.69 -23.02
N ILE A 233 -13.44 -28.57 -23.20
CA ILE A 233 -14.28 -27.71 -22.37
C ILE A 233 -14.26 -28.19 -20.92
N ALA A 234 -14.31 -29.49 -20.68
CA ALA A 234 -14.23 -30.06 -19.34
C ALA A 234 -12.89 -29.74 -18.67
N MET A 235 -11.77 -29.85 -19.41
CA MET A 235 -10.44 -29.50 -18.92
C MET A 235 -10.34 -28.00 -18.58
N ASN A 236 -10.81 -27.12 -19.45
CA ASN A 236 -10.86 -25.68 -19.20
C ASN A 236 -11.74 -25.33 -17.99
N LEU A 237 -12.85 -26.06 -17.80
CA LEU A 237 -13.74 -25.85 -16.64
C LEU A 237 -13.09 -26.32 -15.34
N THR A 238 -12.28 -27.38 -15.37
CA THR A 238 -11.48 -27.80 -14.20
C THR A 238 -10.40 -26.77 -13.86
N GLU A 239 -9.65 -26.27 -14.84
CA GLU A 239 -8.64 -25.22 -14.63
C GLU A 239 -9.28 -23.94 -14.07
N LEU A 240 -10.41 -23.51 -14.64
CA LEU A 240 -11.16 -22.36 -14.13
C LEU A 240 -11.61 -22.59 -12.68
N SER A 241 -12.03 -23.80 -12.31
CA SER A 241 -12.44 -24.12 -10.95
C SER A 241 -11.27 -24.07 -9.96
N GLU A 242 -10.07 -24.48 -10.38
CA GLU A 242 -8.84 -24.38 -9.59
C GLU A 242 -8.44 -22.91 -9.39
N TRP A 243 -8.50 -22.09 -10.45
CA TRP A 243 -8.23 -20.66 -10.37
C TRP A 243 -9.22 -19.94 -9.44
N ILE A 244 -10.51 -20.29 -9.47
CA ILE A 244 -11.51 -19.73 -8.54
C ILE A 244 -11.19 -20.13 -7.10
N ALA A 245 -10.77 -21.37 -6.86
CA ALA A 245 -10.37 -21.83 -5.54
C ALA A 245 -9.11 -21.10 -5.03
N GLU A 246 -8.11 -20.91 -5.89
CA GLU A 246 -6.90 -20.15 -5.57
C GLU A 246 -7.22 -18.68 -5.27
N LEU A 247 -8.04 -18.02 -6.10
CA LEU A 247 -8.51 -16.66 -5.87
C LEU A 247 -9.28 -16.53 -4.55
N TYR A 248 -10.06 -17.54 -4.16
CA TYR A 248 -10.77 -17.52 -2.88
C TYR A 248 -9.80 -17.59 -1.69
N ILE A 249 -8.77 -18.44 -1.78
CA ILE A 249 -7.72 -18.56 -0.76
C ILE A 249 -6.93 -17.25 -0.66
N ASP A 250 -6.53 -16.67 -1.79
CA ASP A 250 -5.81 -15.42 -1.85
C ASP A 250 -6.63 -14.25 -1.31
N ASN A 251 -7.92 -14.18 -1.67
CA ASN A 251 -8.82 -13.16 -1.15
C ASN A 251 -8.99 -13.27 0.37
N SER A 252 -9.12 -14.49 0.90
CA SER A 252 -9.16 -14.73 2.35
C SER A 252 -7.86 -14.29 3.04
N SER A 253 -6.71 -14.58 2.45
CA SER A 253 -5.38 -14.18 2.94
C SER A 253 -5.20 -12.65 2.94
N ILE A 254 -5.70 -11.97 1.91
CA ILE A 254 -5.72 -10.51 1.82
C ILE A 254 -6.62 -9.91 2.90
N ASP A 255 -7.81 -10.46 3.11
CA ASP A 255 -8.75 -10.02 4.13
C ASP A 255 -8.16 -10.16 5.55
N GLU A 256 -7.45 -11.26 5.83
CA GLU A 256 -6.74 -11.45 7.10
C GLU A 256 -5.64 -10.40 7.29
N ARG A 257 -4.81 -10.17 6.27
CA ARG A 257 -3.77 -9.13 6.33
C ARG A 257 -4.36 -7.74 6.51
N HIS A 258 -5.50 -7.46 5.88
CA HIS A 258 -6.19 -6.18 6.03
C HIS A 258 -6.72 -5.99 7.46
N LYS A 259 -7.32 -7.03 8.06
CA LYS A 259 -7.72 -7.02 9.48
C LYS A 259 -6.54 -6.80 10.42
N ASP A 260 -5.43 -7.50 10.19
CA ASP A 260 -4.20 -7.33 10.97
C ASP A 260 -3.64 -5.92 10.87
N MET A 261 -3.66 -5.32 9.68
CA MET A 261 -3.21 -3.94 9.47
C MET A 261 -4.11 -2.93 10.17
N ILE A 262 -5.44 -3.12 10.16
CA ILE A 262 -6.38 -2.29 10.92
C ILE A 262 -6.09 -2.40 12.41
N ALA A 263 -5.94 -3.61 12.94
CA ALA A 263 -5.67 -3.83 14.36
C ALA A 263 -4.34 -3.18 14.80
N LYS A 264 -3.29 -3.27 13.98
CA LYS A 264 -2.01 -2.58 14.23
C LYS A 264 -2.17 -1.07 14.23
N LYS A 265 -2.87 -0.53 13.23
CA LYS A 265 -3.14 0.91 13.13
C LYS A 265 -3.89 1.42 14.36
N GLU A 266 -4.93 0.71 14.81
CA GLU A 266 -5.68 1.07 16.01
C GLU A 266 -4.80 1.02 17.27
N GLY A 267 -3.89 0.04 17.36
CA GLY A 267 -2.89 -0.06 18.43
C GLY A 267 -1.92 1.12 18.45
N GLU A 268 -1.37 1.48 17.30
CA GLU A 268 -0.47 2.64 17.15
C GLU A 268 -1.19 3.97 17.45
N GLU A 269 -2.44 4.14 17.00
CA GLU A 269 -3.26 5.31 17.33
C GLU A 269 -3.61 5.41 18.83
N ALA A 270 -3.75 4.27 19.51
CA ALA A 270 -3.91 4.25 20.97
C ALA A 270 -2.60 4.65 21.68
N GLU A 271 -1.45 4.14 21.23
CA GLU A 271 -0.13 4.51 21.77
C GLU A 271 0.17 6.01 21.57
N ILE A 272 -0.11 6.55 20.39
CA ILE A 272 0.03 7.98 20.10
C ILE A 272 -0.82 8.82 21.07
N ARG A 273 -2.06 8.40 21.36
CA ARG A 273 -2.92 9.09 22.34
C ARG A 273 -2.32 9.09 23.75
N VAL A 274 -1.75 7.96 24.18
CA VAL A 274 -1.06 7.87 25.48
C VAL A 274 0.17 8.79 25.53
N LEU A 275 0.98 8.79 24.47
CA LEU A 275 2.16 9.65 24.39
C LEU A 275 1.80 11.13 24.38
N LEU A 276 0.74 11.53 23.66
CA LEU A 276 0.26 12.91 23.66
C LEU A 276 -0.22 13.35 25.05
N ALA A 277 -0.97 12.49 25.76
CA ALA A 277 -1.39 12.77 27.13
C ALA A 277 -0.19 12.96 28.07
N ARG A 278 0.86 12.13 27.92
CA ARG A 278 2.10 12.24 28.70
C ARG A 278 2.87 13.53 28.38
N VAL A 279 2.90 13.95 27.12
CA VAL A 279 3.51 15.24 26.72
C VAL A 279 2.77 16.40 27.37
N GLU A 280 1.42 16.40 27.33
CA GLU A 280 0.61 17.44 27.96
C GLU A 280 0.85 17.50 29.49
N GLU A 281 0.98 16.34 30.15
CA GLU A 281 1.33 16.26 31.57
C GLU A 281 2.70 16.87 31.86
N HIS A 282 3.72 16.54 31.06
CA HIS A 282 5.06 17.13 31.21
C HIS A 282 5.07 18.64 30.94
N GLU A 283 4.29 19.14 29.99
CA GLU A 283 4.13 20.57 29.74
C GLU A 283 3.51 21.29 30.93
N LYS A 284 2.46 20.70 31.55
CA LYS A 284 1.86 21.23 32.79
C LYS A 284 2.87 21.24 33.94
N SER A 285 3.66 20.18 34.11
CA SER A 285 4.72 20.15 35.14
C SER A 285 5.75 21.25 34.91
N ARG A 286 6.27 21.39 33.68
CA ARG A 286 7.25 22.44 33.35
C ARG A 286 6.70 23.85 33.57
N ALA A 287 5.42 24.08 33.29
CA ALA A 287 4.78 25.36 33.56
C ALA A 287 4.72 25.65 35.07
N LYS A 288 4.40 24.63 35.89
CA LYS A 288 4.41 24.75 37.35
C LYS A 288 5.82 25.05 37.88
N ASP A 289 6.82 24.29 37.43
CA ASP A 289 8.22 24.46 37.86
C ASP A 289 8.75 25.84 37.48
N ARG A 290 8.39 26.34 36.28
CA ARG A 290 8.75 27.70 35.84
C ARG A 290 8.14 28.76 36.77
N ASN A 291 6.87 28.63 37.12
CA ASN A 291 6.21 29.57 38.03
C ASN A 291 6.82 29.53 39.44
N GLU A 292 7.22 28.35 39.91
CA GLU A 292 7.90 28.19 41.21
C GLU A 292 9.30 28.83 41.20
N ILE A 293 10.08 28.62 40.14
CA ILE A 293 11.38 29.27 39.95
C ILE A 293 11.21 30.80 39.90
N GLU A 294 10.20 31.30 39.18
CA GLU A 294 9.92 32.73 39.12
C GLU A 294 9.57 33.29 40.51
N ALA A 295 8.70 32.61 41.27
CA ALA A 295 8.35 32.99 42.63
C ALA A 295 9.56 32.99 43.59
N LEU A 296 10.39 31.95 43.54
CA LEU A 296 11.60 31.83 44.35
C LEU A 296 12.63 32.90 43.99
N SER A 297 12.82 33.17 42.69
CA SER A 297 13.72 34.24 42.24
C SER A 297 13.23 35.62 42.68
N ALA A 298 11.93 35.90 42.58
CA ALA A 298 11.34 37.14 43.07
C ALA A 298 11.48 37.29 44.60
N ALA A 299 11.27 36.21 45.36
CA ALA A 299 11.47 36.21 46.81
C ALA A 299 12.93 36.48 47.20
N LEU A 300 13.87 35.89 46.46
CA LEU A 300 15.30 36.09 46.66
C LEU A 300 15.72 37.52 46.31
N THR A 301 15.23 38.09 45.21
CA THR A 301 15.43 39.51 44.88
C THR A 301 14.87 40.43 45.97
N ALA A 302 13.65 40.17 46.45
CA ALA A 302 13.05 40.95 47.55
C ALA A 302 13.86 40.88 48.85
N TYR A 303 14.45 39.71 49.15
CA TYR A 303 15.35 39.55 50.29
C TYR A 303 16.64 40.38 50.14
N TYR A 304 17.23 40.41 48.95
CA TYR A 304 18.41 41.26 48.67
C TYR A 304 18.10 42.75 48.79
N GLU A 305 16.92 43.19 48.35
CA GLU A 305 16.50 44.59 48.42
C GLU A 305 16.18 45.05 49.85
N LYS A 306 15.68 44.15 50.69
CA LYS A 306 15.27 44.46 52.07
C LYS A 306 15.72 43.34 53.02
N PRO A 307 17.01 43.29 53.39
CA PRO A 307 17.52 42.27 54.30
C PRO A 307 16.78 42.37 55.64
N VAL A 308 16.16 41.27 56.04
CA VAL A 308 15.49 41.16 57.34
C VAL A 308 16.55 41.39 58.41
N SER A 309 16.32 42.36 59.30
CA SER A 309 17.25 42.65 60.39
C SER A 309 17.49 41.37 61.20
N PRO A 310 18.75 41.04 61.54
CA PRO A 310 19.06 39.78 62.19
C PRO A 310 18.26 39.66 63.49
N PRO A 311 17.62 38.50 63.76
CA PRO A 311 16.94 38.28 65.02
C PRO A 311 17.95 38.42 66.16
N SER A 312 17.58 39.17 67.19
CA SER A 312 18.38 39.42 68.39
C SER A 312 18.51 38.14 69.23
N SER A 313 19.31 37.17 68.77
CA SER A 313 19.52 35.90 69.46
C SER A 313 20.95 35.41 69.24
N PRO A 314 21.63 34.86 70.27
CA PRO A 314 22.97 34.32 70.12
C PRO A 314 22.92 33.11 69.19
N PHE A 315 23.29 33.36 67.93
CA PHE A 315 23.35 32.35 66.88
C PHE A 315 24.61 31.52 67.09
N ASP A 316 24.43 30.24 67.41
CA ASP A 316 25.52 29.27 67.43
C ASP A 316 25.54 28.53 66.08
N PRO A 317 26.48 28.84 65.17
CA PRO A 317 26.47 28.32 63.81
C PRO A 317 26.67 26.81 63.74
N GLU A 318 27.31 26.18 64.73
CA GLU A 318 27.55 24.73 64.72
C GLU A 318 26.26 23.91 64.90
N THR A 319 25.34 24.38 65.74
CA THR A 319 24.07 23.69 65.99
C THR A 319 23.11 23.80 64.81
N VAL A 320 23.11 24.92 64.07
CA VAL A 320 22.29 25.10 62.87
C VAL A 320 22.77 24.25 61.70
N VAL A 321 24.10 24.11 61.54
CA VAL A 321 24.67 23.27 60.48
C VAL A 321 24.28 21.80 60.70
N LEU A 322 24.33 21.30 61.94
CA LEU A 322 23.89 19.94 62.26
C LEU A 322 22.41 19.71 61.95
N ASP A 323 21.55 20.65 62.34
CA ASP A 323 20.10 20.57 62.11
C ASP A 323 19.76 20.64 60.61
N MET A 324 20.46 21.49 59.85
CA MET A 324 20.36 21.55 58.39
C MET A 324 20.87 20.28 57.72
N GLU A 325 21.95 19.69 58.21
CA GLU A 325 22.52 18.47 57.64
C GLU A 325 21.55 17.30 57.78
N GLU A 326 20.84 17.20 58.90
CA GLU A 326 19.81 16.18 59.13
C GLU A 326 18.59 16.40 58.23
N GLN A 327 18.10 17.64 58.13
CA GLN A 327 16.99 18.00 57.22
C GLN A 327 17.35 17.76 55.75
N ILE A 328 18.57 18.10 55.32
CA ILE A 328 19.05 17.86 53.95
C ILE A 328 19.18 16.36 53.70
N LYS A 329 19.73 15.57 54.64
CA LYS A 329 19.80 14.11 54.52
C LYS A 329 18.41 13.49 54.39
N GLU A 330 17.44 14.00 55.14
CA GLU A 330 16.06 13.52 55.07
C GLU A 330 15.38 13.90 53.75
N LEU A 331 15.55 15.14 53.27
CA LEU A 331 15.08 15.58 51.95
C LEU A 331 15.69 14.77 50.81
N VAL A 332 17.01 14.57 50.84
CA VAL A 332 17.74 13.77 49.87
C VAL A 332 17.28 12.32 49.92
N ARG A 333 17.09 11.74 51.12
CA ARG A 333 16.58 10.38 51.27
C ARG A 333 15.15 10.28 50.73
N ASN A 334 14.28 11.24 51.00
CA ASN A 334 12.88 11.24 50.53
C ASN A 334 12.77 11.48 49.02
N ALA A 335 13.68 12.27 48.42
CA ALA A 335 13.71 12.52 46.98
C ALA A 335 14.35 11.36 46.20
N ILE A 336 15.44 10.78 46.69
CA ILE A 336 16.21 9.74 45.97
C ILE A 336 15.59 8.35 46.15
N LYS A 337 15.08 8.03 47.34
CA LYS A 337 14.51 6.71 47.64
C LYS A 337 13.43 6.25 46.64
N PRO A 338 12.42 7.06 46.26
CA PRO A 338 11.41 6.62 45.29
C PRO A 338 12.03 6.32 43.91
N HIS A 339 13.03 7.07 43.47
CA HIS A 339 13.72 6.79 42.20
C HIS A 339 14.55 5.50 42.26
N VAL A 340 15.17 5.20 43.40
CA VAL A 340 15.89 3.94 43.60
C VAL A 340 14.91 2.75 43.68
N GLU A 341 13.76 2.92 44.31
CA GLU A 341 12.71 1.90 44.36
C GLU A 341 12.07 1.69 42.99
N GLU A 342 11.78 2.76 42.24
CA GLU A 342 11.30 2.70 40.86
C GLU A 342 12.27 1.94 39.96
N THR A 343 13.55 2.35 39.91
CA THR A 343 14.57 1.67 39.10
C THR A 343 14.75 0.20 39.50
N ARG A 344 14.66 -0.12 40.80
CA ARG A 344 14.68 -1.50 41.27
C ARG A 344 13.46 -2.29 40.80
N THR A 345 12.27 -1.70 40.81
CA THR A 345 11.05 -2.36 40.29
C THR A 345 11.12 -2.56 38.78
N THR A 346 11.53 -1.56 38.01
CA THR A 346 11.67 -1.68 36.55
C THR A 346 12.69 -2.75 36.18
N LEU A 347 13.84 -2.78 36.87
CA LEU A 347 14.86 -3.80 36.64
C LEU A 347 14.35 -5.22 36.97
N SER A 348 13.55 -5.36 38.04
CA SER A 348 12.95 -6.63 38.41
C SER A 348 11.91 -7.10 37.38
N GLU A 349 11.10 -6.19 36.84
CA GLU A 349 10.13 -6.48 35.79
C GLU A 349 10.82 -6.87 34.48
N ASP A 350 11.88 -6.16 34.09
CA ASP A 350 12.67 -6.47 32.90
C ASP A 350 13.36 -7.83 33.02
N LEU A 351 13.93 -8.15 34.19
CA LEU A 351 14.49 -9.49 34.47
C LEU A 351 13.43 -10.58 34.34
N GLN A 352 12.24 -10.37 34.93
CA GLN A 352 11.15 -11.33 34.85
C GLN A 352 10.65 -11.53 33.42
N LYS A 353 10.58 -10.45 32.63
CA LYS A 353 10.22 -10.50 31.21
C LYS A 353 11.26 -11.29 30.41
N TYR A 354 12.55 -10.99 30.60
CA TYR A 354 13.64 -11.73 29.97
C TYR A 354 13.61 -13.21 30.31
N ASP A 355 13.41 -13.56 31.58
CA ASP A 355 13.27 -14.95 32.00
C ASP A 355 12.09 -15.62 31.31
N SER A 356 10.93 -14.95 31.22
CA SER A 356 9.74 -15.51 30.56
C SER A 356 9.94 -15.75 29.06
N GLU A 357 10.62 -14.84 28.36
CA GLU A 357 10.97 -14.97 26.95
C GLU A 357 12.01 -16.08 26.73
N LEU A 358 12.99 -16.17 27.62
CA LEU A 358 13.99 -17.23 27.63
C LEU A 358 13.33 -18.59 27.84
N TYR A 359 12.46 -18.74 28.84
CA TYR A 359 11.69 -19.96 29.07
C TYR A 359 10.83 -20.30 27.87
N ARG A 360 10.11 -19.35 27.28
CA ARG A 360 9.26 -19.60 26.10
C ARG A 360 10.08 -20.09 24.90
N SER A 361 11.23 -19.48 24.65
CA SER A 361 12.09 -19.84 23.52
C SER A 361 12.81 -21.18 23.73
N LEU A 362 13.35 -21.43 24.94
CA LEU A 362 14.01 -22.68 25.30
C LEU A 362 13.01 -23.83 25.35
N TRP A 363 11.85 -23.63 25.96
CA TRP A 363 10.82 -24.67 26.07
C TRP A 363 10.29 -25.09 24.70
N LYS A 364 10.08 -24.13 23.77
CA LYS A 364 9.71 -24.45 22.39
C LYS A 364 10.76 -25.36 21.74
N LYS A 365 12.05 -25.00 21.83
CA LYS A 365 13.15 -25.81 21.28
C LYS A 365 13.23 -27.19 21.95
N LEU A 366 13.14 -27.25 23.28
CA LEU A 366 13.19 -28.49 24.04
C LEU A 366 12.01 -29.42 23.70
N SER A 367 10.81 -28.85 23.51
CA SER A 367 9.63 -29.60 23.09
C SER A 367 9.80 -30.20 21.69
N MET A 368 10.38 -29.47 20.74
CA MET A 368 10.69 -30.01 19.41
C MET A 368 11.75 -31.11 19.49
N THR A 369 12.80 -30.92 20.30
CA THR A 369 13.80 -31.98 20.52
C THR A 369 13.16 -33.23 21.11
N ASN A 370 12.27 -33.09 22.09
CA ASN A 370 11.53 -34.22 22.66
C ASN A 370 10.61 -34.91 21.64
N GLN A 371 9.95 -34.14 20.76
CA GLN A 371 9.14 -34.71 19.66
C GLN A 371 10.01 -35.49 18.66
N VAL A 372 11.20 -34.97 18.31
CA VAL A 372 12.15 -35.66 17.42
C VAL A 372 12.67 -36.93 18.09
N ILE A 373 13.05 -36.88 19.37
CA ILE A 373 13.49 -38.05 20.13
C ILE A 373 12.36 -39.10 20.18
N ALA A 374 11.12 -38.69 20.44
CA ALA A 374 9.96 -39.58 20.44
C ALA A 374 9.74 -40.23 19.07
N ALA A 375 9.79 -39.46 17.98
CA ALA A 375 9.64 -39.97 16.62
C ALA A 375 10.76 -40.97 16.25
N VAL A 376 12.02 -40.69 16.61
CA VAL A 376 13.14 -41.60 16.40
C VAL A 376 13.01 -42.87 17.24
N SER A 377 12.54 -42.76 18.48
CA SER A 377 12.29 -43.92 19.33
C SER A 377 11.15 -44.79 18.80
N GLU A 378 10.11 -44.21 18.20
CA GLU A 378 9.02 -44.96 17.56
C GLU A 378 9.50 -45.64 16.26
N ALA A 379 10.28 -44.93 15.45
CA ALA A 379 10.85 -45.48 14.22
C ALA A 379 11.82 -46.64 14.48
N THR A 380 12.58 -46.61 15.58
CA THR A 380 13.52 -47.68 15.95
C THR A 380 12.87 -48.87 16.65
N THR A 381 11.68 -48.70 17.22
CA THR A 381 10.93 -49.80 17.87
C THR A 381 9.98 -50.54 16.92
N ARG A 382 9.68 -50.00 15.73
CA ARG A 382 8.99 -50.75 14.66
C ARG A 382 9.98 -51.66 13.93
N PRO A 383 9.82 -53.00 13.97
CA PRO A 383 10.66 -53.90 13.20
C PRO A 383 10.43 -53.70 11.69
N PRO A 384 11.46 -53.87 10.84
CA PRO A 384 11.30 -53.77 9.40
C PRO A 384 10.42 -54.92 8.92
N THR A 385 9.26 -54.57 8.37
CA THR A 385 8.33 -55.49 7.67
C THR A 385 8.81 -55.80 6.27
#